data_AF-A0A813RXS7-F1
#
_entry.id   AF-A0A813RXS7-F1
#
_cell.length_a   1.000
_cell.length_b   1.000
_cell.length_c   1.000
_cell.angle_alpha   90.00
_cell.angle_beta   90.00
_cell.angle_gamma   90.00
#
_symmetry.space_group_name_H-M   'P 1'
#
loop_
_entity.id
_entity.type
_entity.pdbx_description
1 polymer ?
#
loop_
_entity_poly.entity_id
_entity_poly.type
_entity_poly.pdbx_seq_one_letter_code
_entity_poly.pdbx_strand_id
1 'polypeptide(L)'
;MWFKLNPINILGEFFIYLIIDNITKYIVISETKKKHLHILICECMFLGFLVGFISFYYYIPYVLICFFLIHIIGTIYSVKGFIGIKQIIEIVQKIITYSYKYFINRIFRCSSSKIVQTNKIPKEYQYNYNLKPTNDIRLQQSSFIQTLPRPGIINLYGTTCSLNALLQSLASLNRFYLSFQRNINLSRFNYDPIVPTFLDLISQLRNDHRTSDYKHWTKLVDTSEFISKLNLIYANLLTENTTTDICELFQCIIDTLNNSLSQESCVYSTNVIEQVQNAKLTTFSLEYLNKLFVETEEQIHNKITLDNLDAQTSNIMQYVDITWLLHHIQFGSTMKHTFSGQILHAHCCNNCSHVHFRTEPFQILTLSINKTNQTLEQIISQLTKIEIVYNQLNFYIFNELNISSTTNILPFAKNHIHHRIKSQKMISNFPDVLCIQLKRFSYDRLSNRRIKLNTSIIIEPEKILDLSHLHYTTWLGLRDLSISYHYRLITICLHLSENSSSSSLSSINLTKRINEHYVCLYRTDHNQWFISDDERIIEINDINNLCQTSYITENCYLLFYERYL
;
A
#
# COMPACT_ATOMS: atom_id res chain seq x y z
N MET A 1 -33.74 45.30 -38.49
CA MET A 1 -33.11 46.18 -37.49
C MET A 1 -31.60 46.11 -37.72
N TRP A 2 -31.02 47.09 -38.42
CA TRP A 2 -29.58 47.12 -38.69
C TRP A 2 -28.87 47.55 -37.40
N PHE A 3 -28.03 46.68 -36.83
CA PHE A 3 -27.15 47.07 -35.74
C PHE A 3 -26.15 48.08 -36.29
N LYS A 4 -26.35 49.37 -35.97
CA LYS A 4 -25.31 50.39 -36.10
C LYS A 4 -24.24 50.05 -35.08
N LEU A 5 -23.23 49.31 -35.51
CA LEU A 5 -21.99 49.18 -34.75
C LEU A 5 -21.42 50.58 -34.57
N ASN A 6 -21.38 51.05 -33.33
CA ASN A 6 -20.74 52.32 -33.01
C ASN A 6 -19.23 52.11 -33.09
N PRO A 7 -18.54 52.68 -34.10
CA PRO A 7 -17.10 52.46 -34.28
C PRO A 7 -16.28 52.89 -33.05
N ILE A 8 -16.83 53.79 -32.22
CA ILE A 8 -16.23 54.23 -30.96
C ILE A 8 -16.19 53.10 -29.93
N ASN A 9 -17.22 52.24 -29.86
CA ASN A 9 -17.24 51.12 -28.92
C ASN A 9 -16.24 50.04 -29.33
N ILE A 10 -16.10 49.78 -30.63
CA ILE A 10 -15.10 48.85 -31.17
C ILE A 10 -13.68 49.37 -30.88
N LEU A 11 -13.46 50.66 -31.07
CA LEU A 11 -12.18 51.30 -30.72
C LEU A 11 -11.90 51.21 -29.21
N GLY A 12 -12.90 51.42 -28.36
CA GLY A 12 -12.78 51.29 -26.91
C GLY A 12 -12.40 49.87 -26.47
N GLU A 13 -13.08 48.86 -27.00
CA GLU A 13 -12.77 47.45 -26.73
C GLU A 13 -11.37 47.07 -27.22
N PHE A 14 -10.94 47.60 -28.37
CA PHE A 14 -9.58 47.40 -28.88
C PHE A 14 -8.50 48.05 -28.00
N PHE A 15 -8.76 49.24 -27.46
CA PHE A 15 -7.85 49.90 -26.52
C PHE A 15 -7.75 49.16 -25.18
N ILE A 16 -8.88 48.68 -24.64
CA ILE A 16 -8.89 47.86 -23.41
C ILE A 16 -8.07 46.59 -23.63
N TYR A 17 -8.21 45.94 -24.78
CA TYR A 17 -7.41 44.76 -25.15
C TYR A 17 -5.90 45.08 -25.18
N LEU A 18 -5.49 46.16 -25.84
CA LEU A 18 -4.08 46.56 -25.91
C LEU A 18 -3.49 46.86 -24.52
N ILE A 19 -4.30 47.41 -23.60
CA ILE A 19 -3.87 47.67 -22.22
C ILE A 19 -3.66 46.35 -21.47
N ILE A 20 -4.61 45.40 -21.56
CA ILE A 20 -4.51 44.10 -20.89
C ILE A 20 -3.32 43.28 -21.44
N ASP A 21 -3.11 43.29 -22.76
CA ASP A 21 -1.98 42.61 -23.41
C ASP A 21 -0.63 43.16 -22.94
N ASN A 22 -0.49 44.49 -22.87
CA ASN A 22 0.74 45.13 -22.40
C ASN A 22 1.01 44.89 -20.90
N ILE A 23 -0.03 44.90 -20.05
CA ILE A 23 0.10 44.55 -18.62
C ILE A 23 0.54 43.10 -18.46
N THR A 24 -0.06 42.19 -19.22
CA THR A 24 0.28 40.75 -19.17
C THR A 24 1.74 40.53 -19.59
N LYS A 25 2.18 41.19 -20.66
CA LYS A 25 3.58 41.16 -21.12
C LYS A 25 4.54 41.74 -20.08
N TYR A 26 4.19 42.86 -19.44
CA TYR A 26 5.02 43.47 -18.40
C TYR A 26 5.21 42.55 -17.18
N ILE A 27 4.11 41.96 -16.68
CA ILE A 27 4.15 41.04 -15.54
C ILE A 27 5.00 39.80 -15.87
N VAL A 28 4.81 39.23 -17.05
CA VAL A 28 5.49 38.02 -17.50
C VAL A 28 6.98 38.26 -17.81
N ILE A 29 7.34 39.42 -18.36
CA ILE A 29 8.75 39.78 -18.61
C ILE A 29 9.49 40.05 -17.29
N SER A 30 8.78 40.49 -16.24
CA SER A 30 9.36 40.72 -14.92
C SER A 30 9.76 39.44 -14.19
N GLU A 31 9.12 38.30 -14.52
CA GLU A 31 9.40 37.00 -13.91
C GLU A 31 10.10 36.01 -14.89
N THR A 32 11.44 36.11 -14.92
CA THR A 32 12.39 35.06 -15.35
C THR A 32 12.56 34.75 -16.86
N LYS A 33 13.81 34.90 -17.33
CA LYS A 33 14.31 34.78 -18.73
C LYS A 33 14.19 33.39 -19.42
N LYS A 34 13.42 32.42 -18.92
CA LYS A 34 13.47 31.01 -19.42
C LYS A 34 12.16 30.40 -19.91
N LYS A 35 11.10 31.17 -20.18
CA LYS A 35 9.80 30.62 -20.63
C LYS A 35 9.17 31.26 -21.87
N HIS A 36 9.98 31.77 -22.81
CA HIS A 36 9.45 32.41 -24.03
C HIS A 36 8.52 31.53 -24.90
N LEU A 37 8.74 30.21 -24.96
CA LEU A 37 7.91 29.30 -25.76
C LEU A 37 6.50 29.11 -25.18
N HIS A 38 6.38 28.97 -23.85
CA HIS A 38 5.08 28.78 -23.20
C HIS A 38 4.21 30.04 -23.31
N ILE A 39 4.84 31.22 -23.27
CA ILE A 39 4.18 32.50 -23.46
C ILE A 39 3.61 32.60 -24.88
N LEU A 40 4.40 32.26 -25.90
CA LEU A 40 3.96 32.24 -27.30
C LEU A 40 2.78 31.28 -27.53
N ILE A 41 2.79 30.10 -26.90
CA ILE A 41 1.70 29.13 -27.01
C ILE A 41 0.41 29.68 -26.39
N CYS A 42 0.49 30.31 -25.21
CA CYS A 42 -0.66 30.97 -24.60
C CYS A 42 -1.19 32.12 -25.46
N GLU A 43 -0.31 32.95 -26.02
CA GLU A 43 -0.69 34.03 -26.95
C GLU A 43 -1.42 33.49 -28.19
N CYS A 44 -0.93 32.40 -28.80
CA CYS A 44 -1.59 31.78 -29.94
C CYS A 44 -2.95 31.16 -29.60
N MET A 45 -3.08 30.52 -28.43
CA MET A 45 -4.37 29.96 -27.99
C MET A 45 -5.40 31.06 -27.72
N PHE A 46 -4.98 32.14 -27.06
CA PHE A 46 -5.87 33.25 -26.74
C PHE A 46 -6.29 34.02 -28.00
N LEU A 47 -5.36 34.27 -28.92
CA LEU A 47 -5.67 34.89 -30.22
C LEU A 47 -6.60 33.99 -31.06
N GLY A 48 -6.38 32.68 -31.06
CA GLY A 48 -7.26 31.71 -31.73
C GLY A 48 -8.67 31.72 -31.15
N PHE A 49 -8.79 31.78 -29.83
CA PHE A 49 -10.09 31.91 -29.15
C PHE A 49 -10.77 33.24 -29.50
N LEU A 50 -10.03 34.35 -29.50
CA LEU A 50 -10.56 35.68 -29.81
C LEU A 50 -11.03 35.78 -31.27
N VAL A 51 -10.25 35.28 -32.22
CA VAL A 51 -10.64 35.22 -33.64
C VAL A 51 -11.85 34.32 -33.84
N GLY A 52 -11.91 33.18 -33.13
CA GLY A 52 -13.06 32.29 -33.12
C GLY A 52 -14.31 32.97 -32.57
N PHE A 53 -14.18 33.73 -31.48
CA PHE A 53 -15.26 34.45 -30.83
C PHE A 53 -15.78 35.63 -31.67
N ILE A 54 -14.89 36.42 -32.27
CA ILE A 54 -15.23 37.51 -33.19
C ILE A 54 -15.90 36.95 -34.46
N SER A 55 -15.39 35.82 -34.99
CA SER A 55 -16.00 35.13 -36.12
C SER A 55 -17.40 34.66 -35.74
N PHE A 56 -17.56 34.01 -34.58
CA PHE A 56 -18.87 33.59 -34.09
C PHE A 56 -19.82 34.78 -33.97
N TYR A 57 -19.36 35.90 -33.40
CA TYR A 57 -20.14 37.13 -33.26
C TYR A 57 -20.61 37.72 -34.58
N TYR A 58 -19.75 37.72 -35.62
CA TYR A 58 -20.13 38.14 -36.97
C TYR A 58 -21.13 37.17 -37.64
N TYR A 59 -21.07 35.88 -37.31
CA TYR A 59 -21.95 34.87 -37.89
C TYR A 59 -23.19 34.54 -37.03
N ILE A 60 -23.34 35.13 -35.83
CA ILE A 60 -24.51 34.97 -34.95
C ILE A 60 -25.84 35.16 -35.71
N PRO A 61 -26.02 36.16 -36.60
CA PRO A 61 -27.27 36.30 -37.34
C PRO A 61 -27.58 35.08 -38.22
N TYR A 62 -26.55 34.49 -38.85
CA TYR A 62 -26.70 33.31 -39.71
C TYR A 62 -26.93 32.04 -38.89
N VAL A 63 -26.26 31.90 -37.75
CA VAL A 63 -26.46 30.79 -36.81
C VAL A 63 -27.87 30.84 -36.22
N LEU A 64 -28.37 32.03 -35.86
CA LEU A 64 -29.74 32.23 -35.39
C LEU A 64 -30.77 31.97 -36.50
N ILE A 65 -30.50 32.37 -37.75
CA ILE A 65 -31.34 32.02 -38.90
C ILE A 65 -31.36 30.49 -39.10
N CYS A 66 -30.22 29.80 -38.97
CA CYS A 66 -30.17 28.34 -39.02
C CYS A 66 -30.98 27.69 -37.90
N PHE A 67 -30.86 28.15 -36.65
CA PHE A 67 -31.67 27.63 -35.54
C PHE A 67 -33.16 27.94 -35.72
N PHE A 68 -33.51 29.11 -36.24
CA PHE A 68 -34.89 29.48 -36.56
C PHE A 68 -35.47 28.61 -37.68
N LEU A 69 -34.70 28.32 -38.73
CA LEU A 69 -35.08 27.41 -39.81
C LEU A 69 -35.24 25.97 -39.30
N ILE A 70 -34.31 25.48 -38.47
CA ILE A 70 -34.42 24.16 -37.82
C ILE A 70 -35.69 24.10 -36.96
N HIS A 71 -36.00 25.17 -36.23
CA HIS A 71 -37.18 25.25 -35.38
C HIS A 71 -38.47 25.31 -36.20
N ILE A 72 -38.53 26.10 -37.27
CA ILE A 72 -39.67 26.10 -38.21
C ILE A 72 -39.86 24.72 -38.83
N ILE A 73 -38.79 24.09 -39.30
CA ILE A 73 -38.84 22.73 -39.88
C ILE A 73 -39.39 21.75 -38.84
N GLY A 74 -38.90 21.78 -37.60
CA GLY A 74 -39.39 20.93 -36.52
C GLY A 74 -40.85 21.20 -36.13
N THR A 75 -41.30 22.46 -36.23
CA THR A 75 -42.67 22.87 -35.92
C THR A 75 -43.64 22.44 -37.01
N ILE A 76 -43.24 22.55 -38.28
CA ILE A 76 -43.99 22.00 -39.43
C ILE A 76 -44.04 20.47 -39.36
N TYR A 77 -42.98 19.83 -38.85
CA TYR A 77 -42.90 18.38 -38.68
C TYR A 77 -43.90 17.81 -37.67
N SER A 78 -44.34 18.62 -36.68
CA SER A 78 -45.28 18.16 -35.65
C SER A 78 -46.74 18.14 -36.14
N VAL A 79 -47.03 18.82 -37.25
CA VAL A 79 -48.35 18.86 -37.88
C VAL A 79 -48.43 17.74 -38.92
N LYS A 80 -49.17 16.67 -38.58
CA LYS A 80 -49.23 15.40 -39.31
C LYS A 80 -49.52 15.56 -40.82
N GLY A 81 -48.69 14.89 -41.64
CA GLY A 81 -49.17 14.26 -42.88
C GLY A 81 -48.66 14.77 -44.23
N PHE A 82 -47.36 15.04 -44.41
CA PHE A 82 -46.82 15.41 -45.73
C PHE A 82 -45.70 14.47 -46.24
N ILE A 83 -46.06 13.57 -47.16
CA ILE A 83 -45.16 12.65 -47.87
C ILE A 83 -44.11 13.40 -48.72
N GLY A 84 -44.41 14.62 -49.19
CA GLY A 84 -43.47 15.45 -49.96
C GLY A 84 -42.27 15.98 -49.18
N ILE A 85 -42.38 16.13 -47.85
CA ILE A 85 -41.30 16.70 -47.01
C ILE A 85 -40.16 15.69 -46.81
N LYS A 86 -40.46 14.39 -46.83
CA LYS A 86 -39.42 13.34 -46.73
C LYS A 86 -38.42 13.42 -47.89
N GLN A 87 -38.90 13.69 -49.10
CA GLN A 87 -38.04 13.86 -50.28
C GLN A 87 -37.15 15.11 -50.17
N ILE A 88 -37.67 16.21 -49.62
CA ILE A 88 -36.89 17.43 -49.39
C ILE A 88 -35.81 17.19 -48.34
N ILE A 89 -36.11 16.47 -47.27
CA ILE A 89 -35.12 16.12 -46.22
C ILE A 89 -34.01 15.23 -46.79
N GLU A 90 -34.35 14.24 -47.63
CA GLU A 90 -33.34 13.42 -48.31
C GLU A 90 -32.45 14.25 -49.24
N ILE A 91 -33.00 15.27 -49.91
CA ILE A 91 -32.22 16.22 -50.73
C ILE A 91 -31.31 17.07 -49.84
N VAL A 92 -31.81 17.63 -48.74
CA VAL A 92 -31.02 18.45 -47.82
C VAL A 92 -29.91 17.62 -47.15
N GLN A 93 -30.19 16.39 -46.72
CA GLN A 93 -29.17 15.47 -46.22
C GLN A 93 -28.11 15.20 -47.27
N LYS A 94 -28.49 14.93 -48.52
CA LYS A 94 -27.51 14.75 -49.62
C LYS A 94 -26.65 15.99 -49.82
N ILE A 95 -27.23 17.19 -49.77
CA ILE A 95 -26.47 18.45 -49.88
C ILE A 95 -25.50 18.63 -48.72
N ILE A 96 -25.92 18.37 -47.48
CA ILE A 96 -25.05 18.47 -46.30
C ILE A 96 -23.92 17.44 -46.38
N THR A 97 -24.22 16.18 -46.69
CA THR A 97 -23.20 15.12 -46.82
C THR A 97 -22.22 15.44 -47.95
N TYR A 98 -22.70 15.95 -49.08
CA TYR A 98 -21.85 16.39 -50.19
C TYR A 98 -20.96 17.56 -49.77
N SER A 99 -21.51 18.56 -49.10
CA SER A 99 -20.78 19.76 -48.66
C SER A 99 -19.71 19.41 -47.62
N TYR A 100 -20.04 18.53 -46.67
CA TYR A 100 -19.10 18.00 -45.68
C TYR A 100 -17.96 17.24 -46.36
N LYS A 101 -18.27 16.33 -47.29
CA LYS A 101 -17.26 15.54 -48.02
C LYS A 101 -16.39 16.44 -48.90
N TYR A 102 -16.96 17.47 -49.52
CA TYR A 102 -16.23 18.47 -50.30
C TYR A 102 -15.28 19.29 -49.42
N PHE A 103 -15.73 19.79 -48.26
CA PHE A 103 -14.89 20.55 -47.33
C PHE A 103 -13.78 19.70 -46.71
N ILE A 104 -14.07 18.48 -46.26
CA ILE A 104 -13.06 17.55 -45.72
C ILE A 104 -12.02 17.22 -46.80
N ASN A 105 -12.44 16.88 -48.02
CA ASN A 105 -11.49 16.63 -49.11
C ASN A 105 -10.66 17.85 -49.50
N ARG A 106 -11.20 19.06 -49.35
CA ARG A 106 -10.46 20.31 -49.60
C ARG A 106 -9.46 20.61 -48.48
N ILE A 107 -9.82 20.37 -47.23
CA ILE A 107 -8.92 20.48 -46.07
C ILE A 107 -7.79 19.44 -46.16
N PHE A 108 -8.09 18.21 -46.57
CA PHE A 108 -7.09 17.16 -46.81
C PHE A 108 -6.19 17.45 -48.02
N ARG A 109 -6.72 18.04 -49.10
CA ARG A 109 -5.90 18.48 -50.24
C ARG A 109 -5.00 19.67 -49.92
N CYS A 110 -5.41 20.56 -49.01
CA CYS A 110 -4.57 21.68 -48.56
C CYS A 110 -3.51 21.27 -47.53
N SER A 111 -3.58 20.05 -46.96
CA SER A 111 -2.61 19.53 -45.99
C SER A 111 -1.60 18.52 -46.58
N SER A 112 -1.67 18.23 -47.89
CA SER A 112 -0.69 17.38 -48.58
C SER A 112 0.20 18.17 -49.54
N SER A 113 1.15 18.93 -49.00
CA SER A 113 2.34 19.35 -49.75
C SER A 113 3.60 19.16 -48.91
N LYS A 114 3.99 17.89 -48.75
CA LYS A 114 5.39 17.45 -48.69
C LYS A 114 5.43 15.93 -48.79
N ILE A 115 5.77 15.47 -49.99
CA ILE A 115 6.21 14.11 -50.26
C ILE A 115 7.49 13.91 -49.46
N VAL A 116 7.39 13.23 -48.32
CA VAL A 116 8.54 12.65 -47.63
C VAL A 116 8.66 11.22 -48.15
N GLN A 117 9.73 10.95 -48.89
CA GLN A 117 10.10 9.60 -49.27
C GLN A 117 10.31 8.77 -48.00
N THR A 118 9.46 7.76 -47.79
CA THR A 118 9.60 6.79 -46.71
C THR A 118 10.72 5.82 -47.04
N ASN A 119 11.93 6.12 -46.56
CA ASN A 119 12.93 5.07 -46.38
C ASN A 119 12.47 4.18 -45.22
N LYS A 120 12.53 2.85 -45.44
CA LYS A 120 12.17 1.83 -44.46
C LYS A 120 12.88 2.10 -43.12
N ILE A 121 12.09 2.32 -42.08
CA ILE A 121 12.56 2.43 -40.70
C ILE A 121 13.12 1.05 -40.27
N PRO A 122 14.35 0.96 -39.74
CA PRO A 122 14.90 -0.28 -39.19
C PRO A 122 14.01 -0.84 -38.08
N LYS A 123 13.89 -2.17 -37.97
CA LYS A 123 13.05 -2.86 -36.97
C LYS A 123 13.38 -2.51 -35.51
N GLU A 124 14.50 -1.85 -35.27
CA GLU A 124 14.97 -1.41 -33.95
C GLU A 124 14.23 -0.17 -33.40
N TYR A 125 13.39 0.48 -34.22
CA TYR A 125 12.64 1.69 -33.83
C TYR A 125 11.11 1.49 -33.74
N GLN A 126 10.61 0.25 -33.69
CA GLN A 126 9.22 -0.01 -33.32
C GLN A 126 9.00 0.21 -31.81
N TYR A 127 8.80 1.47 -31.44
CA TYR A 127 8.22 1.80 -30.14
C TYR A 127 6.76 1.35 -30.10
N ASN A 128 6.49 0.25 -29.39
CA ASN A 128 5.17 -0.04 -28.89
C ASN A 128 4.76 1.07 -27.92
N TYR A 129 3.84 1.94 -28.35
CA TYR A 129 3.05 2.76 -27.42
C TYR A 129 2.11 1.82 -26.65
N ASN A 130 2.66 1.11 -25.65
CA ASN A 130 1.87 0.61 -24.55
C ASN A 130 1.56 1.80 -23.65
N LEU A 131 0.40 2.41 -23.85
CA LEU A 131 -0.18 3.32 -22.86
C LEU A 131 -0.19 2.58 -21.52
N LYS A 132 0.47 3.15 -20.50
CA LYS A 132 0.49 2.58 -19.14
C LYS A 132 -0.96 2.46 -18.63
N PRO A 133 -1.32 1.36 -17.96
CA PRO A 133 -2.68 1.12 -17.44
C PRO A 133 -3.13 2.07 -16.32
N THR A 134 -2.28 3.01 -15.88
CA THR A 134 -2.63 3.99 -14.84
C THR A 134 -3.74 4.97 -15.25
N ASN A 135 -4.02 5.13 -16.55
CA ASN A 135 -5.10 5.99 -17.03
C ASN A 135 -6.45 5.26 -17.18
N ASP A 136 -6.48 3.94 -17.28
CA ASP A 136 -7.74 3.20 -17.50
C ASP A 136 -8.62 3.15 -16.24
N ILE A 137 -8.01 3.11 -15.05
CA ILE A 137 -8.74 3.19 -13.77
C ILE A 137 -9.42 4.57 -13.61
N ARG A 138 -8.83 5.64 -14.18
CA ARG A 138 -9.39 6.99 -14.11
C ARG A 138 -10.59 7.20 -15.05
N LEU A 139 -10.73 6.40 -16.10
CA LEU A 139 -11.73 6.62 -17.17
C LEU A 139 -13.08 5.92 -16.95
N GLN A 140 -13.22 5.01 -15.98
CA GLN A 140 -14.51 4.38 -15.65
C GLN A 140 -15.40 5.20 -14.67
N GLN A 141 -14.99 6.42 -14.31
CA GLN A 141 -15.55 7.18 -13.18
C GLN A 141 -16.69 8.17 -13.53
N SER A 142 -17.62 7.81 -14.42
CA SER A 142 -18.79 8.68 -14.68
C SER A 142 -20.08 8.13 -14.06
N SER A 143 -20.55 8.81 -13.01
CA SER A 143 -21.93 8.88 -12.54
C SER A 143 -22.55 7.69 -11.77
N PHE A 144 -22.04 7.36 -10.58
CA PHE A 144 -22.89 6.82 -9.50
C PHE A 144 -22.33 7.25 -8.14
N ILE A 145 -23.06 8.08 -7.40
CA ILE A 145 -22.77 8.37 -5.99
C ILE A 145 -23.29 7.17 -5.19
N GLN A 146 -22.51 6.09 -5.16
CA GLN A 146 -22.72 5.02 -4.20
C GLN A 146 -22.18 5.47 -2.83
N THR A 147 -22.95 5.22 -1.79
CA THR A 147 -22.52 5.43 -0.40
C THR A 147 -21.35 4.50 -0.12
N LEU A 148 -20.16 5.06 0.09
CA LEU A 148 -18.96 4.30 0.43
C LEU A 148 -19.06 3.79 1.87
N PRO A 149 -18.60 2.57 2.17
CA PRO A 149 -18.73 1.99 3.52
C PRO A 149 -17.84 2.69 4.54
N ARG A 150 -16.77 3.37 4.11
CA ARG A 150 -15.80 4.03 4.99
C ARG A 150 -15.40 5.39 4.44
N PRO A 151 -14.99 6.34 5.31
CA PRO A 151 -14.49 7.64 4.89
C PRO A 151 -13.03 7.58 4.43
N GLY A 152 -12.67 8.43 3.47
CA GLY A 152 -11.28 8.66 3.07
C GLY A 152 -10.53 9.45 4.15
N ILE A 153 -9.21 9.45 4.07
CA ILE A 153 -8.33 10.13 5.03
C ILE A 153 -7.61 11.28 4.32
N ILE A 154 -7.57 12.45 4.97
CA ILE A 154 -6.89 13.62 4.42
C ILE A 154 -5.39 13.35 4.33
N ASN A 155 -4.79 13.56 3.15
CA ASN A 155 -3.34 13.52 2.99
C ASN A 155 -2.73 14.85 3.44
N LEU A 156 -2.40 14.92 4.73
CA LEU A 156 -1.71 16.06 5.30
C LEU A 156 -0.33 16.21 4.66
N TYR A 157 -0.06 17.41 4.15
CA TYR A 157 1.20 17.83 3.52
C TYR A 157 1.63 17.03 2.29
N GLY A 158 0.80 16.12 1.78
CA GLY A 158 1.15 15.25 0.66
C GLY A 158 2.18 14.15 1.00
N THR A 159 2.48 13.92 2.29
CA THR A 159 3.48 12.93 2.73
C THR A 159 2.94 11.84 3.65
N THR A 160 1.64 11.89 3.96
CA THR A 160 1.01 11.00 4.96
C THR A 160 0.30 9.80 4.36
N CYS A 161 0.43 9.57 3.05
CA CYS A 161 -0.20 8.43 2.38
C CYS A 161 0.20 7.07 2.96
N SER A 162 1.43 6.90 3.47
CA SER A 162 1.85 5.66 4.15
C SER A 162 1.08 5.43 5.46
N LEU A 163 0.88 6.50 6.25
CA LEU A 163 0.03 6.46 7.43
C LEU A 163 -1.42 6.18 7.07
N ASN A 164 -1.96 6.86 6.06
CA ASN A 164 -3.35 6.68 5.65
C ASN A 164 -3.61 5.23 5.20
N ALA A 165 -2.73 4.67 4.37
CA ALA A 165 -2.83 3.28 3.92
C ALA A 165 -2.75 2.30 5.10
N LEU A 166 -1.90 2.58 6.10
CA LEU A 166 -1.78 1.78 7.30
C LEU A 166 -3.02 1.85 8.19
N LEU A 167 -3.54 3.04 8.46
CA LEU A 167 -4.72 3.25 9.28
C LEU A 167 -5.95 2.57 8.67
N GLN A 168 -6.13 2.68 7.35
CA GLN A 168 -7.19 1.94 6.64
C GLN A 168 -6.98 0.42 6.74
N SER A 169 -5.73 -0.05 6.70
CA SER A 169 -5.43 -1.46 6.93
C SER A 169 -5.85 -1.91 8.32
N LEU A 170 -5.41 -1.19 9.36
CA LEU A 170 -5.71 -1.50 10.75
C LEU A 170 -7.21 -1.42 11.06
N ALA A 171 -7.92 -0.43 10.52
CA ALA A 171 -9.37 -0.30 10.68
C ALA A 171 -10.17 -1.43 10.02
N SER A 172 -9.56 -2.14 9.06
CA SER A 172 -10.17 -3.31 8.40
C SER A 172 -10.00 -4.61 9.17
N LEU A 173 -9.12 -4.66 10.16
CA LEU A 173 -8.83 -5.87 10.93
C LEU A 173 -9.84 -6.00 12.07
N ASN A 174 -10.82 -6.89 11.90
CA ASN A 174 -11.90 -7.06 12.86
C ASN A 174 -11.40 -7.53 14.22
N ARG A 175 -10.53 -8.55 14.24
CA ARG A 175 -9.97 -9.11 15.48
C ARG A 175 -9.17 -8.07 16.22
N PHE A 176 -8.34 -7.34 15.50
CA PHE A 176 -7.54 -6.26 16.07
C PHE A 176 -8.42 -5.22 16.75
N TYR A 177 -9.42 -4.68 16.04
CA TYR A 177 -10.31 -3.66 16.58
C TYR A 177 -11.09 -4.14 17.82
N LEU A 178 -11.73 -5.32 17.74
CA LEU A 178 -12.51 -5.86 18.85
C LEU A 178 -11.65 -6.13 20.07
N SER A 179 -10.45 -6.66 19.84
CA SER A 179 -9.47 -6.91 20.88
C SER A 179 -9.02 -5.59 21.52
N PHE A 180 -8.63 -4.61 20.72
CA PHE A 180 -8.19 -3.29 21.16
C PHE A 180 -9.28 -2.55 21.97
N GLN A 181 -10.51 -2.49 21.44
CA GLN A 181 -11.66 -1.87 22.11
C GLN A 181 -11.97 -2.54 23.45
N ARG A 182 -11.93 -3.89 23.50
CA ARG A 182 -12.15 -4.63 24.74
C ARG A 182 -11.13 -4.28 25.81
N ASN A 183 -9.84 -4.17 25.48
CA ASN A 183 -8.82 -3.80 26.47
C ASN A 183 -9.01 -2.38 26.97
N ILE A 184 -9.38 -1.46 26.08
CA ILE A 184 -9.61 -0.06 26.44
C ILE A 184 -10.73 0.06 27.46
N ASN A 185 -11.85 -0.63 27.22
CA ASN A 185 -13.00 -0.64 28.13
C ASN A 185 -12.72 -1.33 29.47
N LEU A 186 -11.76 -2.25 29.52
CA LEU A 186 -11.43 -3.01 30.74
C LEU A 186 -10.47 -2.27 31.66
N SER A 187 -9.63 -1.38 31.14
CA SER A 187 -8.89 -0.49 32.04
C SER A 187 -9.85 0.54 32.64
N ARG A 188 -9.51 1.01 33.84
CA ARG A 188 -10.22 2.11 34.50
C ARG A 188 -9.32 3.35 34.64
N PHE A 189 -8.28 3.46 33.81
CA PHE A 189 -7.10 4.26 34.12
C PHE A 189 -6.76 5.31 33.05
N ASN A 190 -5.88 6.24 33.44
CA ASN A 190 -5.39 7.34 32.61
C ASN A 190 -4.40 6.81 31.57
N TYR A 191 -4.89 6.44 30.40
CA TYR A 191 -4.05 6.11 29.27
C TYR A 191 -3.18 7.27 28.81
N ASP A 192 -2.06 6.93 28.17
CA ASP A 192 -1.38 7.86 27.28
C ASP A 192 -2.41 8.42 26.27
N PRO A 193 -2.51 9.75 26.11
CA PRO A 193 -3.46 10.39 25.19
C PRO A 193 -3.44 9.86 23.75
N ILE A 194 -2.39 9.17 23.32
CA ILE A 194 -2.33 8.55 21.99
C ILE A 194 -3.30 7.37 21.83
N VAL A 195 -3.55 6.59 22.89
CA VAL A 195 -4.43 5.41 22.86
C VAL A 195 -5.89 5.79 22.56
N PRO A 196 -6.54 6.71 23.29
CA PRO A 196 -7.92 7.11 22.98
C PRO A 196 -8.02 7.83 21.63
N THR A 197 -7.02 8.63 21.24
CA THR A 197 -7.01 9.27 19.91
C THR A 197 -6.91 8.24 18.79
N PHE A 198 -6.09 7.22 18.95
CA PHE A 198 -6.01 6.13 17.98
C PHE A 198 -7.32 5.32 17.93
N LEU A 199 -7.94 5.00 19.09
CA LEU A 199 -9.21 4.30 19.13
C LEU A 199 -10.33 5.09 18.44
N ASP A 200 -10.41 6.39 18.71
CA ASP A 200 -11.39 7.28 18.08
C ASP A 200 -11.19 7.31 16.56
N LEU A 201 -9.95 7.47 16.11
CA LEU A 201 -9.59 7.47 14.70
C LEU A 201 -9.99 6.16 14.00
N ILE A 202 -9.63 5.01 14.57
CA ILE A 202 -10.03 3.70 14.00
C ILE A 202 -11.55 3.52 14.03
N SER A 203 -12.23 4.00 15.07
CA SER A 203 -13.69 3.92 15.16
C SER A 203 -14.37 4.79 14.10
N GLN A 204 -13.87 6.01 13.86
CA GLN A 204 -14.34 6.87 12.76
C GLN A 204 -14.18 6.20 11.39
N LEU A 205 -13.05 5.51 11.16
CA LEU A 205 -12.81 4.78 9.90
C LEU A 205 -13.68 3.53 9.77
N ARG A 206 -14.01 2.87 10.88
CA ARG A 206 -14.72 1.60 10.88
C ARG A 206 -16.24 1.75 10.87
N ASN A 207 -16.80 2.82 11.42
CA ASN A 207 -18.24 2.96 11.61
C ASN A 207 -19.02 2.77 10.30
N ASP A 208 -19.51 1.54 10.09
CA ASP A 208 -20.46 1.15 9.06
C ASP A 208 -21.81 1.78 9.43
N HIS A 209 -22.00 3.05 9.05
CA HIS A 209 -23.20 3.80 9.37
C HIS A 209 -24.40 3.33 8.52
N ARG A 210 -24.89 2.11 8.79
CA ARG A 210 -26.15 1.55 8.27
C ARG A 210 -27.39 2.22 8.83
N THR A 211 -27.25 3.10 9.82
CA THR A 211 -28.35 3.86 10.43
C THR A 211 -28.72 5.07 9.57
N SER A 212 -29.50 4.82 8.51
CA SER A 212 -30.48 5.66 7.79
C SER A 212 -30.23 7.14 7.39
N ASP A 213 -29.27 7.89 7.96
CA ASP A 213 -29.04 9.31 7.64
C ASP A 213 -27.85 9.52 6.69
N TYR A 214 -27.90 8.80 5.57
CA TYR A 214 -26.84 8.73 4.54
C TYR A 214 -26.59 10.01 3.73
N LYS A 215 -27.33 11.10 3.95
CA LYS A 215 -27.32 12.25 3.02
C LYS A 215 -26.15 13.24 3.17
N HIS A 216 -25.29 13.11 4.19
CA HIS A 216 -24.35 14.20 4.50
C HIS A 216 -22.88 13.83 4.76
N TRP A 217 -22.46 12.58 4.55
CA TRP A 217 -21.08 12.21 4.88
C TRP A 217 -20.16 12.24 3.66
N THR A 218 -19.72 13.45 3.34
CA THR A 218 -18.46 13.74 2.64
C THR A 218 -17.32 13.96 3.63
N LYS A 219 -17.48 13.54 4.90
CA LYS A 219 -16.54 13.90 5.97
C LYS A 219 -15.30 13.03 5.86
N LEU A 220 -14.25 13.63 5.30
CA LEU A 220 -12.90 13.09 5.35
C LEU A 220 -12.43 13.04 6.80
N VAL A 221 -11.64 12.02 7.14
CA VAL A 221 -11.04 11.86 8.46
C VAL A 221 -9.72 12.64 8.51
N ASP A 222 -9.57 13.49 9.51
CA ASP A 222 -8.34 14.24 9.77
C ASP A 222 -7.46 13.48 10.78
N THR A 223 -6.19 13.27 10.43
CA THR A 223 -5.20 12.56 11.25
C THR A 223 -4.26 13.52 12.00
N SER A 224 -4.47 14.83 11.91
CA SER A 224 -3.56 15.86 12.45
C SER A 224 -3.27 15.71 13.94
N GLU A 225 -4.30 15.46 14.76
CA GLU A 225 -4.15 15.24 16.20
C GLU A 225 -3.33 13.97 16.51
N PHE A 226 -3.62 12.86 15.81
CA PHE A 226 -2.89 11.61 15.99
C PHE A 226 -1.42 11.76 15.59
N ILE A 227 -1.14 12.41 14.45
CA ILE A 227 0.22 12.69 14.00
C ILE A 227 0.96 13.57 15.01
N SER A 228 0.30 14.62 15.55
CA SER A 228 0.89 15.48 16.57
C SER A 228 1.33 14.68 17.79
N LYS A 229 0.45 13.80 18.31
CA LYS A 229 0.77 12.92 19.44
C LYS A 229 1.86 11.90 19.13
N LEU A 230 1.84 11.29 17.94
CA LEU A 230 2.86 10.33 17.52
C LEU A 230 4.25 10.99 17.38
N ASN A 231 4.31 12.20 16.83
CA ASN A 231 5.56 12.97 16.69
C ASN A 231 6.14 13.46 18.03
N LEU A 232 5.33 13.57 19.09
CA LEU A 232 5.83 13.83 20.44
C LEU A 232 6.61 12.63 21.01
N ILE A 233 6.23 11.41 20.63
CA ILE A 233 6.86 10.16 21.09
C ILE A 233 8.08 9.84 20.22
N TYR A 234 7.91 9.90 18.91
CA TYR A 234 8.98 9.74 17.94
C TYR A 234 9.28 11.07 17.26
N ALA A 235 10.26 11.78 17.80
CA ALA A 235 10.68 13.08 17.28
C ALA A 235 10.93 12.98 15.76
N ASN A 236 10.07 13.65 14.99
CA ASN A 236 10.16 13.76 13.53
C ASN A 236 9.92 12.45 12.74
N LEU A 237 9.12 11.50 13.25
CA LEU A 237 8.78 10.29 12.47
C LEU A 237 8.03 10.64 11.18
N LEU A 238 7.11 11.61 11.25
CA LEU A 238 6.35 12.12 10.11
C LEU A 238 6.70 13.60 9.92
N THR A 239 7.69 13.87 9.06
CA THR A 239 8.04 15.24 8.65
C THR A 239 7.31 15.64 7.38
N GLU A 240 7.10 16.93 7.19
CA GLU A 240 6.41 17.51 6.01
C GLU A 240 7.06 17.15 4.67
N ASN A 241 8.28 16.59 4.65
CA ASN A 241 9.07 16.42 3.43
C ASN A 241 9.51 14.98 3.13
N THR A 242 9.14 14.00 3.97
CA THR A 242 9.59 12.61 3.76
C THR A 242 8.46 11.61 3.98
N THR A 243 8.26 10.74 2.99
CA THR A 243 7.45 9.53 3.14
C THR A 243 8.18 8.53 4.02
N THR A 244 7.52 8.09 5.10
CA THR A 244 8.05 7.07 6.01
C THR A 244 7.69 5.69 5.49
N ASP A 245 8.59 4.72 5.68
CA ASP A 245 8.31 3.33 5.33
C ASP A 245 7.13 2.79 6.15
N ILE A 246 6.12 2.23 5.48
CA ILE A 246 4.89 1.79 6.15
C ILE A 246 5.14 0.69 7.19
N CYS A 247 6.19 -0.12 7.05
CA CYS A 247 6.51 -1.18 8.02
C CYS A 247 7.15 -0.61 9.29
N GLU A 248 8.03 0.37 9.14
CA GLU A 248 8.59 1.12 10.28
C GLU A 248 7.49 1.86 11.04
N LEU A 249 6.59 2.53 10.31
CA LEU A 249 5.44 3.21 10.90
C LEU A 249 4.51 2.23 11.65
N PHE A 250 4.26 1.05 11.08
CA PHE A 250 3.50 0.00 11.76
C PHE A 250 4.17 -0.42 13.06
N GLN A 251 5.47 -0.73 13.06
CA GLN A 251 6.19 -1.09 14.28
C GLN A 251 6.13 0.01 15.33
N CYS A 252 6.40 1.27 14.95
CA CYS A 252 6.31 2.41 15.85
C CYS A 252 4.92 2.55 16.51
N ILE A 253 3.84 2.43 15.72
CA ILE A 253 2.47 2.53 16.24
C ILE A 253 2.16 1.36 17.16
N ILE A 254 2.46 0.12 16.75
CA ILE A 254 2.18 -1.07 17.55
C ILE A 254 2.97 -1.08 18.85
N ASP A 255 4.26 -0.72 18.82
CA ASP A 255 5.09 -0.66 20.02
C ASP A 255 4.66 0.46 20.96
N THR A 256 4.24 1.61 20.44
CA THR A 256 3.69 2.70 21.25
C THR A 256 2.42 2.28 21.95
N LEU A 257 1.44 1.76 21.20
CA LEU A 257 0.19 1.26 21.77
C LEU A 257 0.46 0.13 22.77
N ASN A 258 1.39 -0.77 22.45
CA ASN A 258 1.80 -1.83 23.36
C ASN A 258 2.37 -1.28 24.66
N ASN A 259 3.29 -0.31 24.59
CA ASN A 259 3.93 0.27 25.77
C ASN A 259 2.93 1.05 26.64
N SER A 260 2.04 1.82 26.01
CA SER A 260 0.97 2.53 26.70
C SER A 260 -0.05 1.59 27.35
N LEU A 261 -0.26 0.40 26.80
CA LEU A 261 -1.15 -0.63 27.37
C LEU A 261 -0.43 -1.57 28.35
N SER A 262 0.89 -1.77 28.23
CA SER A 262 1.67 -2.70 29.05
C SER A 262 2.12 -2.12 30.39
N GLN A 263 2.18 -0.79 30.52
CA GLN A 263 2.46 -0.15 31.82
C GLN A 263 1.47 -0.58 32.92
N GLU A 264 0.32 -1.16 32.54
CA GLU A 264 -0.70 -1.68 33.45
C GLU A 264 -0.72 -3.22 33.54
N SER A 265 -0.05 -3.93 32.62
CA SER A 265 -0.14 -5.40 32.54
C SER A 265 0.71 -6.15 33.57
N CYS A 266 1.51 -5.45 34.38
CA CYS A 266 1.99 -6.02 35.66
C CYS A 266 0.82 -6.53 36.52
N VAL A 267 -0.38 -5.95 36.41
CA VAL A 267 -1.60 -6.41 37.10
C VAL A 267 -2.36 -7.46 36.30
N TYR A 268 -2.26 -7.50 34.95
CA TYR A 268 -2.93 -8.53 34.14
C TYR A 268 -2.18 -9.86 34.08
N SER A 269 -0.88 -9.88 34.42
CA SER A 269 -0.14 -11.13 34.62
C SER A 269 -0.89 -12.04 35.58
N THR A 270 -1.57 -11.51 36.61
CA THR A 270 -2.33 -12.34 37.55
C THR A 270 -3.52 -13.05 36.93
N ASN A 271 -4.12 -12.55 35.83
CA ASN A 271 -5.31 -13.16 35.20
C ASN A 271 -4.98 -14.24 34.17
N VAL A 272 -3.88 -14.10 33.40
CA VAL A 272 -3.35 -15.19 32.58
C VAL A 272 -2.74 -16.26 33.49
N ILE A 273 -2.06 -15.83 34.56
CA ILE A 273 -1.67 -16.71 35.65
C ILE A 273 -2.92 -17.33 36.29
N GLU A 274 -4.06 -16.66 36.43
CA GLU A 274 -5.31 -17.23 36.97
C GLU A 274 -5.96 -18.28 36.05
N GLN A 275 -5.92 -18.07 34.73
CA GLN A 275 -6.37 -19.09 33.78
C GLN A 275 -5.43 -20.31 33.75
N VAL A 276 -4.13 -20.10 33.95
CA VAL A 276 -3.15 -21.18 34.20
C VAL A 276 -3.33 -21.81 35.60
N GLN A 277 -3.69 -21.03 36.62
CA GLN A 277 -3.97 -21.48 38.00
C GLN A 277 -5.26 -22.31 38.07
N ASN A 278 -6.28 -21.96 37.29
CA ASN A 278 -7.51 -22.74 37.15
C ASN A 278 -7.28 -24.10 36.48
N ALA A 279 -6.17 -24.27 35.75
CA ALA A 279 -5.71 -25.55 35.21
C ALA A 279 -4.94 -26.43 36.22
N LYS A 280 -5.06 -26.18 37.53
CA LYS A 280 -4.27 -26.82 38.63
C LYS A 280 -2.75 -26.58 38.58
N LEU A 281 -2.26 -25.66 37.74
CA LEU A 281 -0.85 -25.26 37.74
C LEU A 281 -0.67 -24.05 38.66
N THR A 282 -0.46 -24.35 39.94
CA THR A 282 -0.12 -23.38 40.99
C THR A 282 1.09 -22.55 40.57
N THR A 283 0.88 -21.23 40.37
CA THR A 283 1.89 -20.16 40.54
C THR A 283 3.31 -20.55 40.14
N PHE A 284 3.59 -20.67 38.84
CA PHE A 284 4.98 -20.57 38.41
C PHE A 284 5.43 -19.13 38.59
N SER A 285 6.28 -18.88 39.58
CA SER A 285 6.97 -17.60 39.67
C SER A 285 7.80 -17.41 38.40
N LEU A 286 8.02 -16.16 37.99
CA LEU A 286 8.96 -15.83 36.91
C LEU A 286 10.33 -16.49 37.16
N GLU A 287 10.75 -16.59 38.42
CA GLU A 287 11.94 -17.31 38.86
C GLU A 287 11.90 -18.80 38.50
N TYR A 288 10.76 -19.49 38.71
CA TYR A 288 10.60 -20.88 38.30
C TYR A 288 10.69 -21.03 36.78
N LEU A 289 10.02 -20.17 36.00
CA LEU A 289 10.08 -20.24 34.54
C LEU A 289 11.49 -19.98 34.00
N ASN A 290 12.22 -19.03 34.59
CA ASN A 290 13.61 -18.78 34.25
C ASN A 290 14.49 -19.99 34.61
N LYS A 291 14.28 -20.63 35.76
CA LYS A 291 14.98 -21.86 36.12
C LYS A 291 14.69 -22.99 35.13
N LEU A 292 13.42 -23.20 34.79
CA LEU A 292 13.00 -24.22 33.83
C LEU A 292 13.56 -23.94 32.42
N PHE A 293 13.61 -22.67 32.02
CA PHE A 293 14.25 -22.23 30.78
C PHE A 293 15.73 -22.61 30.75
N VAL A 294 16.49 -22.27 31.78
CA VAL A 294 17.93 -22.61 31.88
C VAL A 294 18.14 -24.12 31.84
N GLU A 295 17.37 -24.89 32.60
CA GLU A 295 17.45 -26.36 32.61
C GLU A 295 17.13 -26.96 31.23
N THR A 296 16.10 -26.46 30.55
CA THR A 296 15.70 -26.95 29.22
C THR A 296 16.70 -26.54 28.16
N GLU A 297 17.21 -25.31 28.21
CA GLU A 297 18.24 -24.79 27.30
C GLU A 297 19.53 -25.60 27.43
N GLU A 298 19.96 -25.93 28.65
CA GLU A 298 21.14 -26.78 28.88
C GLU A 298 20.95 -28.19 28.29
N GLN A 299 19.75 -28.78 28.47
CA GLN A 299 19.43 -30.08 27.89
C GLN A 299 19.48 -30.06 26.37
N ILE A 300 18.93 -29.03 25.74
CA ILE A 300 18.91 -28.86 24.29
C ILE A 300 20.32 -28.61 23.74
N HIS A 301 21.04 -27.66 24.33
CA HIS A 301 22.32 -27.19 23.82
C HIS A 301 23.45 -28.21 24.01
N ASN A 302 23.37 -29.10 25.01
CA ASN A 302 24.44 -30.06 25.24
C ASN A 302 24.20 -31.43 24.61
N LYS A 303 22.93 -31.79 24.32
CA LYS A 303 22.59 -33.19 23.99
C LYS A 303 22.04 -33.40 22.58
N ILE A 304 21.56 -32.37 21.88
CA ILE A 304 20.88 -32.61 20.61
C ILE A 304 21.87 -32.78 19.45
N THR A 305 21.82 -33.94 18.82
CA THR A 305 22.44 -34.22 17.54
C THR A 305 21.36 -34.58 16.52
N LEU A 306 21.71 -34.55 15.25
CA LEU A 306 20.77 -34.94 14.19
C LEU A 306 20.24 -36.38 14.39
N ASP A 307 21.05 -37.28 14.95
CA ASP A 307 20.72 -38.69 15.13
C ASP A 307 19.74 -38.96 16.29
N ASN A 308 19.60 -38.03 17.24
CA ASN A 308 18.72 -38.19 18.40
C ASN A 308 17.57 -37.19 18.44
N LEU A 309 17.34 -36.44 17.35
CA LEU A 309 16.36 -35.38 17.26
C LEU A 309 14.95 -35.85 17.65
N ASP A 310 14.52 -37.01 17.14
CA ASP A 310 13.20 -37.58 17.41
C ASP A 310 12.99 -37.84 18.92
N ALA A 311 14.03 -38.35 19.60
CA ALA A 311 14.00 -38.61 21.04
C ALA A 311 13.97 -37.32 21.88
N GLN A 312 14.34 -36.17 21.30
CA GLN A 312 14.41 -34.86 21.97
C GLN A 312 13.21 -33.97 21.64
N THR A 313 12.26 -34.46 20.85
CA THR A 313 11.04 -33.74 20.43
C THR A 313 10.30 -33.07 21.59
N SER A 314 10.11 -33.79 22.72
CA SER A 314 9.44 -33.24 23.91
C SER A 314 10.20 -32.06 24.52
N ASN A 315 11.53 -32.11 24.56
CA ASN A 315 12.36 -31.05 25.12
C ASN A 315 12.33 -29.81 24.22
N ILE A 316 12.34 -30.01 22.89
CA ILE A 316 12.23 -28.93 21.91
C ILE A 316 10.88 -28.20 22.05
N MET A 317 9.78 -28.96 22.15
CA MET A 317 8.44 -28.39 22.37
C MET A 317 8.40 -27.58 23.68
N GLN A 318 8.90 -28.16 24.77
CA GLN A 318 8.95 -27.50 26.07
C GLN A 318 9.76 -26.18 26.01
N TYR A 319 10.91 -26.17 25.33
CA TYR A 319 11.70 -24.94 25.14
C TYR A 319 10.96 -23.87 24.34
N VAL A 320 10.30 -24.27 23.26
CA VAL A 320 9.49 -23.36 22.44
C VAL A 320 8.36 -22.74 23.27
N ASP A 321 7.65 -23.55 24.06
CA ASP A 321 6.54 -23.08 24.88
C ASP A 321 7.01 -22.16 26.01
N ILE A 322 8.10 -22.51 26.71
CA ILE A 322 8.67 -21.69 27.80
C ILE A 322 9.17 -20.36 27.26
N THR A 323 9.91 -20.35 26.15
CA THR A 323 10.43 -19.11 25.55
C THR A 323 9.31 -18.19 25.12
N TRP A 324 8.22 -18.74 24.58
CA TRP A 324 7.04 -17.97 24.21
C TRP A 324 6.32 -17.40 25.44
N LEU A 325 6.16 -18.21 26.49
CA LEU A 325 5.55 -17.78 27.75
C LEU A 325 6.37 -16.67 28.42
N LEU A 326 7.70 -16.81 28.47
CA LEU A 326 8.59 -15.78 29.00
C LEU A 326 8.48 -14.47 28.20
N HIS A 327 8.43 -14.56 26.86
CA HIS A 327 8.20 -13.40 26.01
C HIS A 327 6.84 -12.74 26.32
N HIS A 328 5.78 -13.52 26.50
CA HIS A 328 4.48 -12.99 26.90
C HIS A 328 4.45 -12.38 28.30
N ILE A 329 5.21 -12.91 29.26
CA ILE A 329 5.28 -12.30 30.60
C ILE A 329 6.04 -10.98 30.54
N GLN A 330 7.16 -10.95 29.82
CA GLN A 330 8.02 -9.76 29.73
C GLN A 330 7.38 -8.63 28.92
N PHE A 331 6.60 -8.98 27.89
CA PHE A 331 6.11 -8.02 26.91
C PHE A 331 4.59 -8.06 26.70
N GLY A 332 3.85 -8.83 27.50
CA GLY A 332 2.44 -9.11 27.29
C GLY A 332 1.57 -7.86 27.29
N SER A 333 1.17 -7.45 26.10
CA SER A 333 -0.09 -6.76 25.90
C SER A 333 -0.90 -7.51 24.84
N THR A 334 -2.18 -7.22 24.81
CA THR A 334 -3.08 -7.78 23.81
C THR A 334 -2.70 -7.37 22.37
N MET A 335 -2.02 -6.23 22.19
CA MET A 335 -1.49 -5.81 20.90
C MET A 335 -0.46 -6.82 20.38
N LYS A 336 0.46 -7.23 21.25
CA LYS A 336 1.46 -8.24 20.91
C LYS A 336 0.83 -9.60 20.67
N HIS A 337 -0.20 -10.01 21.44
CA HIS A 337 -0.91 -11.25 21.10
C HIS A 337 -1.55 -11.21 19.70
N THR A 338 -2.05 -10.05 19.29
CA THR A 338 -2.73 -9.91 18.00
C THR A 338 -1.76 -10.06 16.83
N PHE A 339 -0.58 -9.43 16.88
CA PHE A 339 0.35 -9.36 15.75
C PHE A 339 1.63 -10.18 15.91
N SER A 340 1.98 -10.62 17.12
CA SER A 340 3.24 -11.32 17.37
C SER A 340 3.10 -12.83 17.20
N GLY A 341 3.98 -13.40 16.38
CA GLY A 341 4.26 -14.82 16.34
C GLY A 341 5.66 -15.12 16.85
N GLN A 342 6.09 -16.37 16.68
CA GLN A 342 7.42 -16.85 17.03
C GLN A 342 7.97 -17.74 15.91
N ILE A 343 9.23 -17.52 15.55
CA ILE A 343 9.99 -18.36 14.62
C ILE A 343 10.94 -19.24 15.44
N LEU A 344 10.96 -20.53 15.14
CA LEU A 344 11.99 -21.46 15.58
C LEU A 344 13.07 -21.56 14.51
N HIS A 345 14.29 -21.25 14.89
CA HIS A 345 15.49 -21.43 14.08
C HIS A 345 16.22 -22.69 14.52
N ALA A 346 16.48 -23.60 13.58
CA ALA A 346 17.28 -24.79 13.77
C ALA A 346 18.59 -24.67 12.98
N HIS A 347 19.71 -24.79 13.67
CA HIS A 347 21.06 -24.68 13.10
C HIS A 347 21.82 -25.99 13.30
N CYS A 348 22.08 -26.71 12.22
CA CYS A 348 22.87 -27.93 12.24
C CYS A 348 24.30 -27.63 11.82
N CYS A 349 25.27 -27.92 12.68
CA CYS A 349 26.67 -27.90 12.32
C CYS A 349 26.97 -29.10 11.40
N ASN A 350 27.56 -28.87 10.23
CA ASN A 350 27.88 -29.96 9.31
C ASN A 350 29.04 -30.86 9.77
N ASN A 351 29.82 -30.44 10.77
CA ASN A 351 31.00 -31.18 11.22
C ASN A 351 30.72 -32.09 12.40
N CYS A 352 29.99 -31.62 13.41
CA CYS A 352 29.66 -32.41 14.60
C CYS A 352 28.21 -32.89 14.63
N SER A 353 27.40 -32.57 13.62
CA SER A 353 25.97 -32.88 13.54
C SER A 353 25.13 -32.35 14.72
N HIS A 354 25.70 -31.47 15.52
CA HIS A 354 25.02 -30.83 16.64
C HIS A 354 23.97 -29.84 16.12
N VAL A 355 22.80 -29.82 16.75
CA VAL A 355 21.68 -28.97 16.35
C VAL A 355 21.39 -27.96 17.45
N HIS A 356 21.50 -26.68 17.11
CA HIS A 356 21.20 -25.56 17.98
C HIS A 356 19.83 -24.99 17.64
N PHE A 357 18.99 -24.80 18.65
CA PHE A 357 17.69 -24.15 18.52
C PHE A 357 17.70 -22.73 19.08
N ARG A 358 16.99 -21.84 18.42
CA ARG A 358 16.75 -20.47 18.90
C ARG A 358 15.35 -20.06 18.50
N THR A 359 14.61 -19.45 19.41
CA THR A 359 13.33 -18.82 19.07
C THR A 359 13.48 -17.32 18.92
N GLU A 360 12.72 -16.71 18.02
CA GLU A 360 12.67 -15.26 17.82
C GLU A 360 11.21 -14.80 17.67
N PRO A 361 10.73 -13.83 18.47
CA PRO A 361 9.42 -13.25 18.26
C PRO A 361 9.42 -12.39 16.99
N PHE A 362 8.31 -12.34 16.27
CA PHE A 362 8.16 -11.46 15.11
C PHE A 362 6.77 -10.82 15.10
N GLN A 363 6.69 -9.55 14.69
CA GLN A 363 5.41 -8.88 14.41
C GLN A 363 5.10 -8.84 12.90
N ILE A 364 6.14 -8.85 12.07
CA ILE A 364 6.04 -8.85 10.60
C ILE A 364 6.92 -9.96 10.05
N LEU A 365 6.31 -10.84 9.26
CA LEU A 365 7.04 -11.86 8.52
C LEU A 365 7.62 -11.24 7.25
N THR A 366 8.94 -10.97 7.25
CA THR A 366 9.63 -10.40 6.09
C THR A 366 10.07 -11.49 5.12
N LEU A 367 9.64 -11.40 3.86
CA LEU A 367 9.90 -12.41 2.85
C LEU A 367 10.67 -11.84 1.64
N SER A 368 11.66 -12.61 1.17
CA SER A 368 12.45 -12.26 -0.01
C SER A 368 11.76 -12.72 -1.30
N ILE A 369 11.69 -11.84 -2.30
CA ILE A 369 11.16 -12.18 -3.62
C ILE A 369 12.32 -12.66 -4.50
N ASN A 370 12.34 -13.94 -4.85
CA ASN A 370 13.48 -14.56 -5.53
C ASN A 370 13.24 -14.80 -7.03
N LYS A 371 12.00 -14.98 -7.47
CA LYS A 371 11.65 -15.19 -8.88
C LYS A 371 10.43 -14.38 -9.27
N THR A 372 10.26 -14.14 -10.57
CA THR A 372 9.05 -13.54 -11.14
C THR A 372 7.88 -14.52 -11.11
N ASN A 373 6.67 -13.99 -10.97
CA ASN A 373 5.40 -14.73 -11.02
C ASN A 373 5.31 -15.89 -10.01
N GLN A 374 5.97 -15.74 -8.85
CA GLN A 374 5.77 -16.66 -7.73
C GLN A 374 4.45 -16.35 -7.04
N THR A 375 3.72 -17.38 -6.63
CA THR A 375 2.59 -17.19 -5.70
C THR A 375 3.13 -16.84 -4.31
N LEU A 376 2.31 -16.17 -3.49
CA LEU A 376 2.69 -15.86 -2.12
C LEU A 376 3.05 -17.12 -1.31
N GLU A 377 2.30 -18.22 -1.49
CA GLU A 377 2.62 -19.52 -0.87
C GLU A 377 4.01 -20.02 -1.25
N GLN A 378 4.41 -19.93 -2.53
CA GLN A 378 5.74 -20.31 -2.99
C GLN A 378 6.85 -19.39 -2.45
N ILE A 379 6.52 -18.16 -2.07
CA ILE A 379 7.45 -17.24 -1.41
C ILE A 379 7.57 -17.62 0.07
N ILE A 380 6.44 -17.83 0.76
CA ILE A 380 6.41 -18.25 2.17
C ILE A 380 7.10 -19.61 2.36
N SER A 381 6.90 -20.56 1.45
CA SER A 381 7.53 -21.89 1.51
C SER A 381 9.06 -21.84 1.39
N GLN A 382 9.63 -20.67 1.10
CA GLN A 382 11.08 -20.46 1.13
C GLN A 382 11.61 -20.28 2.55
N LEU A 383 10.75 -19.88 3.50
CA LEU A 383 11.10 -19.74 4.91
C LEU A 383 11.65 -21.06 5.49
N THR A 384 11.05 -22.19 5.11
CA THR A 384 11.44 -23.54 5.57
C THR A 384 12.52 -24.18 4.73
N LYS A 385 13.08 -23.47 3.73
CA LYS A 385 14.22 -24.01 2.98
C LYS A 385 15.46 -24.01 3.84
N ILE A 386 16.25 -25.07 3.69
CA ILE A 386 17.56 -25.17 4.33
C ILE A 386 18.50 -24.19 3.63
N GLU A 387 19.00 -23.22 4.38
CA GLU A 387 20.02 -22.27 3.94
C GLU A 387 21.40 -22.73 4.43
N ILE A 388 22.41 -22.64 3.57
CA ILE A 388 23.79 -22.87 4.00
C ILE A 388 24.40 -21.52 4.36
N VAL A 389 24.67 -21.34 5.64
CA VAL A 389 25.26 -20.12 6.19
C VAL A 389 26.77 -20.31 6.32
N TYR A 390 27.52 -19.36 5.78
CA TYR A 390 28.98 -19.31 5.85
C TYR A 390 29.42 -18.16 6.75
N ASN A 391 30.45 -18.39 7.58
CA ASN A 391 31.21 -17.34 8.27
C ASN A 391 30.36 -16.31 9.05
N GLN A 392 29.34 -16.75 9.79
CA GLN A 392 28.71 -15.89 10.78
C GLN A 392 29.45 -16.03 12.11
N LEU A 393 30.50 -15.23 12.30
CA LEU A 393 31.19 -15.07 13.60
C LEU A 393 30.19 -14.73 14.73
N ASN A 394 29.07 -14.08 14.39
CA ASN A 394 28.04 -13.65 15.34
C ASN A 394 27.15 -14.80 15.86
N PHE A 395 27.26 -16.03 15.36
CA PHE A 395 26.43 -17.14 15.84
C PHE A 395 26.78 -17.58 17.26
N TYR A 396 28.06 -17.44 17.66
CA TYR A 396 28.57 -17.94 18.94
C TYR A 396 28.82 -16.85 19.98
N ILE A 397 28.81 -15.57 19.60
CA ILE A 397 29.14 -14.46 20.52
C ILE A 397 28.01 -14.21 21.55
N PHE A 398 26.78 -14.68 21.31
CA PHE A 398 25.67 -14.43 22.22
C PHE A 398 25.76 -15.17 23.56
N ASN A 399 26.49 -16.28 23.66
CA ASN A 399 26.71 -16.96 24.95
C ASN A 399 27.90 -16.38 25.75
N GLU A 400 28.76 -15.56 25.14
CA GLU A 400 29.94 -15.03 25.84
C GLU A 400 29.66 -13.74 26.64
N LEU A 401 28.61 -12.98 26.31
CA LEU A 401 28.42 -11.63 26.87
C LEU A 401 27.57 -11.54 28.15
N ASN A 402 26.84 -12.59 28.54
CA ASN A 402 25.98 -12.57 29.73
C ASN A 402 26.40 -13.48 30.89
N ILE A 403 27.50 -14.25 30.75
CA ILE A 403 28.03 -15.07 31.84
C ILE A 403 29.22 -14.33 32.46
N SER A 404 28.93 -13.26 33.22
CA SER A 404 29.91 -12.47 33.97
C SER A 404 30.38 -13.14 35.27
N SER A 405 30.22 -14.45 35.43
CA SER A 405 30.75 -15.20 36.57
C SER A 405 31.42 -16.49 36.14
N THR A 406 32.74 -16.39 35.99
CA THR A 406 33.74 -17.41 36.36
C THR A 406 33.19 -18.83 36.55
N THR A 407 33.15 -19.64 35.49
CA THR A 407 33.74 -20.98 35.40
C THR A 407 33.27 -21.68 34.11
N ASN A 408 34.24 -22.19 33.34
CA ASN A 408 34.05 -23.14 32.24
C ASN A 408 33.22 -22.64 31.04
N ILE A 409 33.81 -21.72 30.27
CA ILE A 409 33.46 -21.54 28.86
C ILE A 409 33.57 -22.92 28.18
N LEU A 410 32.45 -23.42 27.67
CA LEU A 410 32.35 -24.72 26.98
C LEU A 410 33.47 -24.83 25.92
N PRO A 411 34.31 -25.89 25.97
CA PRO A 411 35.50 -26.03 25.11
C PRO A 411 35.16 -26.25 23.62
N PHE A 412 33.88 -26.33 23.25
CA PHE A 412 33.46 -26.56 21.87
C PHE A 412 33.76 -25.38 20.95
N ALA A 413 33.74 -24.12 21.40
CA ALA A 413 33.75 -22.97 20.48
C ALA A 413 35.13 -22.60 19.87
N LYS A 414 36.25 -23.00 20.46
CA LYS A 414 37.56 -22.41 20.11
C LYS A 414 38.20 -22.90 18.80
N ASN A 415 37.74 -24.02 18.22
CA ASN A 415 38.28 -24.55 16.96
C ASN A 415 37.31 -24.44 15.76
N HIS A 416 36.22 -23.68 15.89
CA HIS A 416 35.08 -23.74 14.99
C HIS A 416 34.96 -22.59 13.96
N ILE A 417 36.06 -21.88 13.68
CA ILE A 417 36.07 -20.59 12.96
C ILE A 417 35.63 -20.66 11.48
N HIS A 418 35.42 -21.85 10.88
CA HIS A 418 35.03 -21.99 9.46
C HIS A 418 33.93 -23.01 9.15
N HIS A 419 33.03 -23.32 10.08
CA HIS A 419 32.01 -24.34 9.80
C HIS A 419 30.90 -23.85 8.88
N ARG A 420 30.54 -24.73 7.93
CA ARG A 420 29.29 -24.63 7.17
C ARG A 420 28.15 -25.03 8.08
N ILE A 421 27.22 -24.12 8.30
CA ILE A 421 26.02 -24.38 9.13
C ILE A 421 24.83 -24.49 8.19
N LYS A 422 24.00 -25.52 8.37
CA LYS A 422 22.68 -25.61 7.75
C LYS A 422 21.68 -24.94 8.68
N SER A 423 20.96 -23.95 8.19
CA SER A 423 19.95 -23.20 8.92
C SER A 423 18.57 -23.47 8.33
N GLN A 424 17.59 -23.74 9.16
CA GLN A 424 16.20 -23.86 8.75
C GLN A 424 15.32 -23.05 9.71
N LYS A 425 14.30 -22.37 9.19
CA LYS A 425 13.34 -21.61 9.99
C LYS A 425 11.97 -22.24 9.89
N MET A 426 11.26 -22.31 11.00
CA MET A 426 9.86 -22.74 11.08
C MET A 426 9.07 -21.77 11.94
N ILE A 427 7.75 -21.77 11.82
CA ILE A 427 6.90 -20.96 12.69
C ILE A 427 6.50 -21.84 13.87
N SER A 428 6.76 -21.38 15.09
CA SER A 428 6.34 -22.06 16.30
C SER A 428 5.05 -21.51 16.88
N ASN A 429 4.83 -20.20 16.77
CA ASN A 429 3.58 -19.57 17.18
C ASN A 429 3.09 -18.63 16.10
N PHE A 430 1.81 -18.73 15.79
CA PHE A 430 1.14 -17.99 14.72
C PHE A 430 0.27 -16.87 15.33
N PRO A 431 0.38 -15.61 14.85
CA PRO A 431 -0.41 -14.50 15.37
C PRO A 431 -1.87 -14.56 14.92
N ASP A 432 -2.78 -13.90 15.63
CA ASP A 432 -4.17 -13.76 15.18
C ASP A 432 -4.28 -12.98 13.86
N VAL A 433 -3.39 -12.00 13.69
CA VAL A 433 -3.20 -11.22 12.47
C VAL A 433 -1.77 -11.41 11.99
N LEU A 434 -1.61 -12.07 10.84
CA LEU A 434 -0.32 -12.26 10.20
C LEU A 434 -0.02 -11.10 9.25
N CYS A 435 1.00 -10.31 9.61
CA CYS A 435 1.55 -9.26 8.74
C CYS A 435 2.69 -9.83 7.91
N ILE A 436 2.62 -9.70 6.58
CA ILE A 436 3.66 -10.16 5.65
C ILE A 436 4.23 -8.95 4.91
N GLN A 437 5.52 -8.68 5.09
CA GLN A 437 6.26 -7.70 4.30
C GLN A 437 7.00 -8.40 3.18
N LEU A 438 6.83 -7.89 1.96
CA LEU A 438 7.62 -8.30 0.82
C LEU A 438 8.83 -7.39 0.71
N LYS A 439 10.04 -7.96 0.79
CA LYS A 439 11.30 -7.22 0.77
C LYS A 439 11.59 -6.67 -0.62
N ARG A 440 10.89 -5.58 -0.97
CA ARG A 440 11.04 -4.89 -2.26
C ARG A 440 12.16 -3.89 -2.29
N PHE A 441 12.63 -3.41 -1.14
CA PHE A 441 13.71 -2.43 -1.12
C PHE A 441 15.03 -3.09 -0.76
N SER A 442 16.05 -2.74 -1.53
CA SER A 442 17.43 -3.05 -1.22
C SER A 442 18.26 -1.77 -1.30
N TYR A 443 19.38 -1.77 -0.59
CA TYR A 443 20.34 -0.69 -0.67
C TYR A 443 21.56 -1.20 -1.43
N ASP A 444 21.81 -0.65 -2.61
CA ASP A 444 23.03 -0.93 -3.33
C ASP A 444 24.15 -0.03 -2.78
N ARG A 445 25.07 -0.67 -2.04
CA ARG A 445 26.22 0.00 -1.43
C ARG A 445 27.16 0.60 -2.47
N LEU A 446 27.25 0.02 -3.67
CA LEU A 446 28.16 0.51 -4.72
C LEU A 446 27.63 1.79 -5.36
N SER A 447 26.34 1.83 -5.69
CA SER A 447 25.71 3.03 -6.24
C SER A 447 25.23 4.03 -5.19
N ASN A 448 25.26 3.66 -3.90
CA ASN A 448 24.73 4.45 -2.78
C ASN A 448 23.27 4.87 -3.00
N ARG A 449 22.46 3.95 -3.57
CA ARG A 449 21.06 4.19 -3.95
C ARG A 449 20.15 3.10 -3.40
N ARG A 450 18.95 3.50 -2.99
CA ARG A 450 17.82 2.59 -2.73
C ARG A 450 17.30 2.08 -4.06
N ILE A 451 17.19 0.77 -4.20
CA ILE A 451 16.62 0.09 -5.37
C ILE A 451 15.32 -0.56 -4.95
N LYS A 452 14.26 -0.35 -5.74
CA LYS A 452 12.99 -1.07 -5.60
C LYS A 452 12.95 -2.25 -6.58
N LEU A 453 12.61 -3.42 -6.06
CA LEU A 453 12.35 -4.63 -6.81
C LEU A 453 10.88 -4.63 -7.25
N ASN A 454 10.68 -4.51 -8.57
CA ASN A 454 9.36 -4.59 -9.20
C ASN A 454 9.08 -6.00 -9.72
N THR A 455 9.69 -7.01 -9.11
CA THR A 455 9.42 -8.41 -9.43
C THR A 455 7.94 -8.67 -9.19
N SER A 456 7.22 -9.06 -10.25
CA SER A 456 5.81 -9.43 -10.21
C SER A 456 5.60 -10.66 -9.33
N ILE A 457 4.62 -10.61 -8.43
CA ILE A 457 4.17 -11.72 -7.60
C ILE A 457 2.67 -11.97 -7.80
N ILE A 458 2.23 -13.22 -7.68
CA ILE A 458 0.82 -13.59 -7.82
C ILE A 458 0.17 -13.58 -6.44
N ILE A 459 -0.88 -12.79 -6.28
CA ILE A 459 -1.70 -12.71 -5.07
C ILE A 459 -3.09 -13.23 -5.41
N GLU A 460 -3.56 -14.20 -4.63
CA GLU A 460 -4.87 -14.82 -4.79
C GLU A 460 -5.76 -14.36 -3.61
N PRO A 461 -6.45 -13.21 -3.73
CA PRO A 461 -7.09 -12.53 -2.59
C PRO A 461 -8.23 -13.33 -1.95
N GLU A 462 -8.87 -14.20 -2.73
CA GLU A 462 -9.96 -15.07 -2.29
C GLU A 462 -9.49 -16.41 -1.73
N LYS A 463 -8.21 -16.76 -1.91
CA LYS A 463 -7.67 -18.03 -1.46
C LYS A 463 -7.36 -17.98 0.03
N ILE A 464 -7.79 -19.00 0.75
CA ILE A 464 -7.39 -19.22 2.14
C ILE A 464 -5.95 -19.71 2.15
N LEU A 465 -5.09 -18.97 2.83
CA LEU A 465 -3.69 -19.28 3.01
C LEU A 465 -3.54 -20.30 4.14
N ASP A 466 -3.17 -21.54 3.79
CA ASP A 466 -2.88 -22.59 4.76
C ASP A 466 -1.38 -22.65 5.09
N LEU A 467 -1.05 -22.34 6.35
CA LEU A 467 0.31 -22.31 6.86
C LEU A 467 0.63 -23.48 7.79
N SER A 468 -0.27 -24.46 7.92
CA SER A 468 -0.13 -25.60 8.84
C SER A 468 1.15 -26.40 8.56
N HIS A 469 1.53 -26.50 7.29
CA HIS A 469 2.74 -27.19 6.85
C HIS A 469 4.06 -26.51 7.30
N LEU A 470 4.01 -25.24 7.71
CA LEU A 470 5.19 -24.48 8.19
C LEU A 470 5.37 -24.55 9.70
N HIS A 471 4.37 -25.10 10.41
CA HIS A 471 4.44 -25.24 11.85
C HIS A 471 5.56 -26.22 12.23
N TYR A 472 6.31 -25.90 13.28
CA TYR A 472 7.47 -26.70 13.67
C TYR A 472 7.13 -28.15 14.04
N THR A 473 5.92 -28.44 14.53
CA THR A 473 5.50 -29.81 14.84
C THR A 473 5.39 -30.68 13.59
N THR A 474 5.01 -30.09 12.44
CA THR A 474 5.01 -30.78 11.15
C THR A 474 6.43 -31.19 10.75
N TRP A 475 7.42 -30.34 11.02
CA TRP A 475 8.84 -30.64 10.80
C TRP A 475 9.37 -31.72 11.75
N LEU A 476 8.91 -31.73 13.01
CA LEU A 476 9.20 -32.79 13.99
C LEU A 476 8.47 -34.12 13.69
N GLY A 477 7.68 -34.20 12.61
CA GLY A 477 6.93 -35.42 12.26
C GLY A 477 5.69 -35.67 13.12
N LEU A 478 5.31 -34.74 14.00
CA LEU A 478 4.15 -34.84 14.89
C LEU A 478 2.85 -34.49 14.16
N ARG A 479 2.51 -35.28 13.13
CA ARG A 479 1.35 -35.01 12.25
C ARG A 479 0.01 -35.16 12.96
N ASP A 480 -0.03 -35.91 14.06
CA ASP A 480 -1.27 -36.17 14.81
C ASP A 480 -1.74 -34.96 15.61
N LEU A 481 -0.88 -33.95 15.82
CA LEU A 481 -1.22 -32.67 16.44
C LEU A 481 -1.72 -31.68 15.39
N SER A 482 -2.65 -32.07 14.52
CA SER A 482 -3.06 -31.29 13.34
C SER A 482 -3.68 -29.94 13.72
N ILE A 483 -2.84 -28.95 14.04
CA ILE A 483 -3.26 -27.58 14.25
C ILE A 483 -3.35 -26.93 12.88
N SER A 484 -4.58 -26.60 12.48
CA SER A 484 -4.82 -25.89 11.24
C SER A 484 -4.62 -24.39 11.41
N TYR A 485 -3.75 -23.81 10.59
CA TYR A 485 -3.48 -22.38 10.55
C TYR A 485 -3.91 -21.80 9.21
N HIS A 486 -5.22 -21.53 9.13
CA HIS A 486 -5.84 -20.92 7.97
C HIS A 486 -5.93 -19.41 8.13
N TYR A 487 -5.62 -18.69 7.06
CA TYR A 487 -5.58 -17.24 7.04
C TYR A 487 -6.33 -16.70 5.83
N ARG A 488 -7.10 -15.63 6.05
CA ARG A 488 -7.79 -14.90 4.98
C ARG A 488 -7.13 -13.55 4.76
N LEU A 489 -6.85 -13.19 3.51
CA LEU A 489 -6.33 -11.87 3.18
C LEU A 489 -7.40 -10.80 3.44
N ILE A 490 -7.04 -9.80 4.23
CA ILE A 490 -7.92 -8.67 4.58
C ILE A 490 -7.46 -7.41 3.89
N THR A 491 -6.17 -7.06 3.95
CA THR A 491 -5.66 -5.85 3.29
C THR A 491 -4.34 -6.04 2.55
N ILE A 492 -4.12 -5.18 1.56
CA ILE A 492 -2.91 -5.10 0.73
C ILE A 492 -2.49 -3.63 0.65
N CYS A 493 -1.34 -3.29 1.22
CA CYS A 493 -0.71 -1.99 1.01
C CYS A 493 0.21 -2.06 -0.22
N LEU A 494 -0.04 -1.17 -1.18
CA LEU A 494 0.79 -0.96 -2.34
C LEU A 494 1.76 0.19 -2.07
N HIS A 495 3.01 0.02 -2.48
CA HIS A 495 3.96 1.13 -2.60
C HIS A 495 4.15 1.46 -4.07
N LEU A 496 3.63 2.59 -4.50
CA LEU A 496 3.73 3.10 -5.86
C LEU A 496 4.92 4.06 -5.91
N SER A 497 5.87 3.77 -6.81
CA SER A 497 7.00 4.65 -7.05
C SER A 497 7.39 4.59 -8.51
N GLU A 498 7.67 5.73 -9.11
CA GLU A 498 8.21 5.74 -10.45
C GLU A 498 9.63 5.15 -10.46
N ASN A 499 9.83 4.13 -11.30
CA ASN A 499 11.17 3.60 -11.52
C ASN A 499 12.05 4.71 -12.09
N SER A 500 13.06 5.09 -11.34
CA SER A 500 14.10 6.04 -11.72
C SER A 500 14.99 5.56 -12.88
N SER A 501 14.62 4.45 -13.53
CA SER A 501 15.31 3.87 -14.68
C SER A 501 15.17 4.67 -15.98
N SER A 502 14.32 5.70 -16.05
CA SER A 502 14.38 6.67 -17.14
C SER A 502 15.52 7.66 -16.90
N SER A 503 16.67 7.26 -17.44
CA SER A 503 17.97 7.92 -17.53
C SER A 503 17.92 9.35 -18.12
N SER A 504 17.46 10.33 -17.35
CA SER A 504 17.92 11.71 -17.54
C SER A 504 18.88 12.04 -16.41
N LEU A 505 20.16 11.82 -16.66
CA LEU A 505 21.30 12.04 -15.76
C LEU A 505 21.49 13.51 -15.33
N SER A 506 20.61 14.42 -15.73
CA SER A 506 20.77 15.87 -15.57
C SER A 506 19.85 16.41 -14.47
N SER A 507 20.29 16.29 -13.21
CA SER A 507 20.25 17.34 -12.18
C SER A 507 20.23 16.72 -10.78
N ILE A 508 21.35 16.90 -10.07
CA ILE A 508 21.57 16.63 -8.65
C ILE A 508 20.79 17.66 -7.84
N ASN A 509 19.46 17.64 -7.90
CA ASN A 509 18.62 18.47 -7.04
C ASN A 509 17.82 17.58 -6.10
N LEU A 510 18.02 17.81 -4.81
CA LEU A 510 17.44 17.13 -3.64
C LEU A 510 15.89 17.05 -3.62
N THR A 511 15.19 17.64 -4.58
CA THR A 511 13.73 17.73 -4.62
C THR A 511 13.04 16.54 -5.30
N LYS A 512 13.77 15.54 -5.81
CA LYS A 512 13.20 14.35 -6.47
C LYS A 512 12.71 13.26 -5.50
N ARG A 513 12.40 13.60 -4.23
CA ARG A 513 11.89 12.68 -3.20
C ARG A 513 10.36 12.51 -3.18
N ILE A 514 9.61 13.20 -4.05
CA ILE A 514 8.15 13.37 -3.92
C ILE A 514 7.33 12.26 -4.62
N ASN A 515 7.94 11.25 -5.25
CA ASN A 515 7.18 10.28 -6.06
C ASN A 515 6.98 8.92 -5.36
N GLU A 516 7.09 8.85 -4.03
CA GLU A 516 6.66 7.68 -3.26
C GLU A 516 5.21 7.89 -2.82
N HIS A 517 4.34 6.92 -3.12
CA HIS A 517 2.91 6.99 -2.78
C HIS A 517 2.40 5.65 -2.30
N TYR A 518 1.54 5.63 -1.30
CA TYR A 518 0.98 4.41 -0.73
C TYR A 518 -0.53 4.37 -0.93
N VAL A 519 -1.03 3.18 -1.26
CA VAL A 519 -2.46 2.93 -1.48
C VAL A 519 -2.83 1.66 -0.73
N CYS A 520 -4.01 1.62 -0.12
CA CYS A 520 -4.50 0.45 0.59
C CYS A 520 -5.67 -0.18 -0.15
N LEU A 521 -5.59 -1.49 -0.42
CA LEU A 521 -6.76 -2.28 -0.78
C LEU A 521 -7.22 -3.01 0.47
N TYR A 522 -8.51 -2.97 0.77
CA TYR A 522 -9.04 -3.61 1.96
C TYR A 522 -10.38 -4.27 1.72
N ARG A 523 -10.63 -5.28 2.54
CA ARG A 523 -11.85 -6.06 2.59
C ARG A 523 -12.72 -5.61 3.75
N THR A 524 -14.01 -5.45 3.50
CA THR A 524 -15.01 -5.17 4.54
C THR A 524 -15.54 -6.46 5.16
N ASP A 525 -16.28 -6.32 6.26
CA ASP A 525 -16.98 -7.44 6.92
C ASP A 525 -18.01 -8.14 5.99
N HIS A 526 -18.45 -7.45 4.93
CA HIS A 526 -19.34 -7.99 3.89
C HIS A 526 -18.60 -8.61 2.70
N ASN A 527 -17.29 -8.87 2.83
CA ASN A 527 -16.50 -9.52 1.80
C ASN A 527 -16.32 -8.68 0.52
N GLN A 528 -16.65 -7.39 0.56
CA GLN A 528 -16.46 -6.44 -0.54
C GLN A 528 -15.09 -5.78 -0.43
N TRP A 529 -14.46 -5.55 -1.59
CA TRP A 529 -13.13 -4.95 -1.69
C TRP A 529 -13.20 -3.49 -2.11
N PHE A 530 -12.36 -2.67 -1.49
CA PHE A 530 -12.23 -1.26 -1.78
C PHE A 530 -10.76 -0.89 -1.92
N ILE A 531 -10.48 0.15 -2.70
CA ILE A 531 -9.17 0.81 -2.76
C ILE A 531 -9.30 2.18 -2.11
N SER A 532 -8.44 2.45 -1.13
CA SER A 532 -8.27 3.76 -0.48
C SER A 532 -6.98 4.40 -0.95
N ASP A 533 -7.14 5.50 -1.66
CA ASP A 533 -6.09 6.40 -2.12
C ASP A 533 -6.34 7.76 -1.45
N ASP A 534 -5.83 7.89 -0.21
CA ASP A 534 -6.07 9.03 0.68
C ASP A 534 -7.56 9.36 0.86
N GLU A 535 -8.03 10.50 0.34
CA GLU A 535 -9.42 10.95 0.45
C GLU A 535 -10.37 10.12 -0.43
N ARG A 536 -9.82 9.37 -1.39
CA ARG A 536 -10.61 8.69 -2.42
C ARG A 536 -10.76 7.22 -2.06
N ILE A 537 -11.99 6.77 -1.99
CA ILE A 537 -12.32 5.35 -1.85
C ILE A 537 -13.15 4.90 -3.03
N ILE A 538 -12.79 3.76 -3.61
CA ILE A 538 -13.45 3.20 -4.80
C ILE A 538 -13.74 1.73 -4.53
N GLU A 539 -14.96 1.28 -4.81
CA GLU A 539 -15.33 -0.14 -4.76
C GLU A 539 -14.68 -0.91 -5.91
N ILE A 540 -14.20 -2.12 -5.61
CA ILE A 540 -13.55 -3.01 -6.57
C ILE A 540 -14.50 -4.15 -6.89
N ASN A 541 -15.08 -4.12 -8.10
CA ASN A 541 -16.04 -5.14 -8.55
C ASN A 541 -15.40 -6.52 -8.76
N ASP A 542 -14.13 -6.57 -9.18
CA ASP A 542 -13.41 -7.81 -9.47
C ASP A 542 -11.96 -7.74 -8.96
N ILE A 543 -11.78 -8.13 -7.71
CA ILE A 543 -10.47 -8.12 -7.05
C ILE A 543 -9.50 -9.12 -7.69
N ASN A 544 -9.98 -10.24 -8.23
CA ASN A 544 -9.13 -11.27 -8.82
C ASN A 544 -8.46 -10.75 -10.09
N ASN A 545 -9.22 -10.07 -10.95
CA ASN A 545 -8.66 -9.45 -12.14
C ASN A 545 -7.70 -8.30 -11.78
N LEU A 546 -8.03 -7.46 -10.79
CA LEU A 546 -7.15 -6.39 -10.37
C LEU A 546 -5.82 -6.92 -9.80
N CYS A 547 -5.85 -8.00 -9.00
CA CYS A 547 -4.66 -8.65 -8.44
C CYS A 547 -3.74 -9.29 -9.47
N GLN A 548 -4.21 -9.50 -10.70
CA GLN A 548 -3.38 -9.98 -11.83
C GLN A 548 -2.66 -8.84 -12.58
N THR A 549 -3.00 -7.58 -12.30
CA THR A 549 -2.39 -6.42 -12.99
C THR A 549 -1.02 -6.07 -12.41
N SER A 550 -0.12 -5.53 -13.24
CA SER A 550 1.20 -5.04 -12.78
C SER A 550 1.09 -3.94 -11.72
N TYR A 551 -0.04 -3.22 -11.70
CA TYR A 551 -0.34 -2.26 -10.64
C TYR A 551 -0.28 -2.91 -9.25
N ILE A 552 -0.80 -4.13 -9.07
CA ILE A 552 -0.72 -4.85 -7.81
C ILE A 552 0.53 -5.73 -7.73
N THR A 553 0.78 -6.56 -8.75
CA THR A 553 1.80 -7.62 -8.67
C THR A 553 3.22 -7.08 -8.47
N GLU A 554 3.51 -5.88 -8.99
CA GLU A 554 4.82 -5.22 -8.87
C GLU A 554 4.93 -4.28 -7.66
N ASN A 555 3.80 -3.86 -7.06
CA ASN A 555 3.78 -2.82 -6.04
C ASN A 555 3.27 -3.28 -4.67
N CYS A 556 2.64 -4.46 -4.55
CA CYS A 556 2.22 -5.01 -3.27
C CYS A 556 3.40 -5.11 -2.30
N TYR A 557 3.33 -4.46 -1.14
CA TYR A 557 4.45 -4.31 -0.22
C TYR A 557 4.19 -4.94 1.15
N LEU A 558 3.05 -4.65 1.76
CA LEU A 558 2.65 -5.17 3.07
C LEU A 558 1.26 -5.78 2.95
N LEU A 559 1.08 -7.00 3.44
CA LEU A 559 -0.19 -7.72 3.44
C LEU A 559 -0.62 -8.05 4.86
N PHE A 560 -1.91 -7.96 5.13
CA PHE A 560 -2.48 -8.35 6.41
C PHE A 560 -3.48 -9.49 6.21
N TYR A 561 -3.23 -10.58 6.92
CA TYR A 561 -4.08 -11.76 6.95
C TYR A 561 -4.68 -11.92 8.35
N GLU A 562 -5.98 -12.19 8.44
CA GLU A 562 -6.61 -12.58 9.70
C GLU A 562 -6.80 -14.09 9.75
N ARG A 563 -6.59 -14.68 10.94
CA ARG A 563 -6.83 -16.09 11.16
C ARG A 563 -8.29 -16.43 10.89
N TYR A 564 -8.51 -17.38 10.01
CA TYR A 564 -9.82 -17.93 9.65
C TYR A 564 -10.12 -19.10 10.60
N LEU A 565 -11.17 -18.97 11.41
CA LEU A 565 -11.63 -20.03 12.31
C LEU A 565 -12.66 -20.91 11.62
#